data_AF-A0A846YDN1-F1
#
_entry.id   AF-A0A846YDN1-F1
#
_cell.length_a   1.000
_cell.length_b   1.000
_cell.length_c   1.000
_cell.angle_alpha   90.00
_cell.angle_beta   90.00
_cell.angle_gamma   90.00
#
_symmetry.space_group_name_H-M   'P 1'
#
loop_
_entity.id
_entity.type
_entity.pdbx_description
1 polymer ?
#
loop_
_entity_poly.entity_id
_entity_poly.type
_entity_poly.pdbx_seq_one_letter_code
_entity_poly.pdbx_strand_id
1 'polypeptide(L)'
;MSTVVHSLPRPARLNFAGFCWYCGERGCENRGCVQMHAESYWGLCLDCDGSQNIGSESDSICRVCNGGLIEYGSAVSDQDGFGR
;
A
#
# COMPACT_ATOMS: atom_id res chain seq x y z
N MET A 1 24.69 18.61 8.42
CA MET A 1 23.36 18.17 8.88
C MET A 1 23.01 16.92 8.09
N SER A 2 23.05 15.74 8.69
CA SER A 2 22.65 14.50 7.98
C SER A 2 21.14 14.38 8.05
N THR A 3 20.47 14.42 6.90
CA THR A 3 19.04 14.11 6.79
C THR A 3 18.85 12.60 6.93
N VAL A 4 18.09 12.20 7.95
CA VAL A 4 17.58 10.83 8.07
C VAL A 4 16.43 10.70 7.08
N VAL A 5 16.64 9.90 6.03
CA VAL A 5 15.56 9.49 5.13
C VAL A 5 14.82 8.35 5.81
N HIS A 6 13.67 8.64 6.42
CA HIS A 6 12.79 7.59 6.92
C HIS A 6 11.97 7.07 5.74
N SER A 7 12.29 5.87 5.26
CA SER A 7 11.48 5.19 4.26
C SER A 7 10.09 4.93 4.85
N LEU A 8 9.03 5.31 4.14
CA LEU A 8 7.67 5.04 4.57
C LEU A 8 7.48 3.53 4.81
N PRO A 9 6.86 3.13 5.94
CA PRO A 9 6.70 1.72 6.25
C PRO A 9 5.82 1.07 5.19
N ARG A 10 6.27 -0.05 4.62
CA ARG A 10 5.41 -0.92 3.81
C ARG A 10 4.54 -1.75 4.76
N PRO A 11 3.20 -1.70 4.65
CA PRO A 11 2.34 -2.51 5.50
C PRO A 11 2.51 -3.99 5.17
N ALA A 12 2.14 -4.85 6.12
CA ALA A 12 2.11 -6.29 5.90
C ALA A 12 1.16 -6.63 4.73
N ARG A 13 1.57 -7.58 3.89
CA ARG A 13 0.74 -8.08 2.77
C ARG A 13 -0.59 -8.69 3.22
N LEU A 14 -0.57 -9.32 4.39
CA LEU A 14 -1.77 -9.82 5.02
C LEU A 14 -2.28 -8.73 5.97
N ASN A 15 -3.59 -8.45 5.91
CA ASN A 15 -4.23 -7.59 6.88
C ASN A 15 -4.22 -8.23 8.28
N PHE A 16 -4.68 -7.49 9.29
CA PHE A 16 -4.69 -7.96 10.68
C PHE A 16 -5.44 -9.29 10.89
N ALA A 17 -6.45 -9.58 10.06
CA ALA A 17 -7.22 -10.83 10.10
C ALA A 17 -6.56 -11.99 9.31
N GLY A 18 -5.40 -11.74 8.68
CA GLY A 18 -4.63 -12.70 7.91
C GLY A 18 -5.05 -12.81 6.44
N PHE A 19 -5.86 -11.90 5.91
CA PHE A 19 -6.30 -11.92 4.52
C PHE A 19 -5.35 -11.13 3.61
N CYS A 20 -5.03 -11.67 2.44
CA CYS A 20 -4.16 -11.03 1.45
C CYS A 20 -4.82 -9.82 0.80
N TRP A 21 -4.13 -8.68 0.74
CA TRP A 21 -4.64 -7.48 0.07
C TRP A 21 -4.86 -7.66 -1.44
N TYR A 22 -4.14 -8.58 -2.09
CA TYR A 22 -4.22 -8.78 -3.54
C TYR A 22 -5.30 -9.79 -3.96
N CYS A 23 -5.35 -10.95 -3.31
CA CYS A 23 -6.26 -12.04 -3.71
C CYS A 23 -7.43 -12.27 -2.75
N GLY A 24 -7.43 -11.65 -1.57
CA GLY A 24 -8.50 -11.84 -0.58
C GLY A 24 -8.51 -13.21 0.11
N GLU A 25 -7.51 -14.07 -0.09
CA GLU A 25 -7.42 -15.36 0.60
C GLU A 25 -6.76 -15.23 1.98
N ARG A 26 -7.28 -15.99 2.95
CA ARG A 26 -6.73 -16.05 4.31
C ARG A 26 -5.48 -16.94 4.34
N GLY A 27 -4.38 -16.44 4.90
CA GLY A 27 -3.12 -17.17 4.98
C GLY A 27 -2.48 -17.42 3.61
N CYS A 28 -2.74 -16.57 2.63
CA CYS A 28 -2.23 -16.74 1.26
C CYS A 28 -0.70 -16.86 1.23
N GLU A 29 -0.16 -17.88 0.58
CA GLU A 29 1.29 -18.06 0.31
C GLU A 29 1.62 -18.00 -1.19
N ASN A 30 0.67 -17.56 -2.03
CA ASN A 30 0.83 -17.50 -3.47
C ASN A 30 2.05 -16.65 -3.85
N ARG A 31 3.00 -17.24 -4.57
CA ARG A 31 4.26 -16.60 -4.99
C ARG A 31 4.05 -15.30 -5.76
N GLY A 32 3.00 -15.21 -6.58
CA GLY A 32 2.66 -14.00 -7.33
C GLY A 32 2.26 -12.84 -6.42
N CYS A 33 1.43 -13.10 -5.40
CA CYS A 33 1.05 -12.08 -4.41
C CYS A 33 2.25 -11.65 -3.54
N VAL A 34 3.15 -12.58 -3.21
CA VAL A 34 4.38 -12.28 -2.46
C VAL A 34 5.31 -11.40 -3.28
N GLN A 35 5.53 -11.73 -4.55
CA GLN A 35 6.39 -10.96 -5.45
C GLN A 35 5.83 -9.55 -5.69
N MET A 36 4.53 -9.45 -6.02
CA MET A 36 3.85 -8.17 -6.23
C MET A 36 3.99 -7.26 -5.00
N HIS A 37 3.78 -7.80 -3.80
CA HIS A 37 3.99 -7.04 -2.56
C HIS A 37 5.46 -6.64 -2.36
N ALA A 38 6.41 -7.52 -2.68
CA ALA A 38 7.83 -7.23 -2.54
C ALA A 38 8.28 -6.07 -3.45
N GLU A 39 7.69 -5.96 -4.64
CA GLU A 39 7.97 -4.95 -5.66
C GLU A 39 7.12 -3.67 -5.53
N SER A 40 6.13 -3.67 -4.64
CA SER A 40 5.21 -2.56 -4.46
C SER A 40 5.86 -1.33 -3.80
N TYR A 41 5.46 -0.15 -4.29
CA TYR A 41 5.81 1.15 -3.72
C TYR A 41 4.63 1.71 -2.93
N TRP A 42 4.91 2.12 -1.70
CA TRP A 42 3.90 2.63 -0.78
C TRP A 42 4.25 4.03 -0.34
N GLY A 43 3.22 4.83 -0.11
CA GLY A 43 3.39 6.09 0.61
C GLY A 43 2.12 6.58 1.27
N LEU A 44 2.17 7.81 1.78
CA LEU A 44 1.06 8.41 2.52
C LEU A 44 -0.14 8.61 1.61
N CYS A 45 -1.31 8.23 2.09
CA CYS A 45 -2.56 8.59 1.45
C CYS A 45 -2.75 10.10 1.54
N LEU A 46 -2.81 10.76 0.38
CA LEU A 46 -2.95 12.21 0.30
C LEU A 46 -4.32 12.71 0.78
N ASP A 47 -5.34 11.85 0.78
CA ASP A 47 -6.70 12.22 1.20
C ASP A 47 -6.83 12.36 2.72
N CYS A 48 -6.05 11.59 3.48
CA CYS A 48 -6.06 11.63 4.95
C CYS A 48 -4.73 12.03 5.56
N ASP A 49 -3.77 12.44 4.72
CA ASP A 49 -2.39 12.77 5.09
C ASP A 49 -1.74 11.74 6.01
N GLY A 50 -1.94 10.45 5.70
CA GLY A 50 -1.41 9.35 6.51
C GLY A 50 -2.13 9.06 7.82
N SER A 51 -3.13 9.86 8.21
CA SER A 51 -3.80 9.71 9.51
C SER A 51 -4.85 8.61 9.56
N GLN A 52 -5.26 8.08 8.40
CA GLN A 52 -6.44 7.22 8.22
C GLN A 52 -7.79 7.89 8.57
N ASN A 53 -7.79 9.14 9.03
CA ASN A 53 -9.00 9.88 9.40
C ASN A 53 -9.24 11.03 8.41
N ILE A 54 -10.49 11.25 8.01
CA ILE A 54 -10.91 12.34 7.13
C ILE A 54 -11.89 13.23 7.90
N GLY A 55 -11.37 14.02 8.83
CA GLY A 55 -12.15 14.98 9.60
C GLY A 55 -12.01 14.82 11.10
N SER A 56 -12.81 15.60 11.84
CA SER A 56 -12.84 15.64 13.30
C SER A 56 -13.81 14.64 13.92
N GLU A 57 -14.66 14.01 13.12
CA GLU A 57 -15.66 13.05 13.58
C GLU A 57 -15.02 11.66 13.73
N SER A 58 -15.26 11.01 14.87
CA SER A 58 -14.68 9.69 15.22
C SER A 58 -14.97 8.58 14.21
N ASP A 59 -16.00 8.73 13.36
CA ASP A 59 -16.41 7.72 12.37
C ASP A 59 -15.94 8.03 10.94
N SER A 60 -15.20 9.13 10.75
CA SER A 60 -14.74 9.55 9.43
C SER A 60 -13.42 8.87 9.04
N ILE A 61 -13.49 7.57 8.72
CA ILE A 61 -12.32 6.80 8.29
C ILE A 61 -12.08 6.89 6.78
N CYS A 62 -10.81 7.05 6.39
CA CYS A 62 -10.38 7.00 5.00
C CYS A 62 -10.46 5.58 4.46
N ARG A 63 -11.41 5.34 3.54
CA ARG A 63 -11.67 4.00 2.96
C ARG A 63 -10.82 3.67 1.74
N VAL A 64 -10.04 4.62 1.23
CA VAL A 64 -9.19 4.44 0.04
C VAL A 64 -7.77 4.01 0.39
N CYS A 65 -7.41 3.99 1.68
CA CYS A 65 -6.07 3.66 2.14
C CYS A 65 -6.10 2.53 3.17
N ASN A 66 -4.92 1.94 3.39
CA ASN A 66 -4.69 0.92 4.39
C ASN A 66 -3.86 1.53 5.51
N GLY A 67 -4.53 1.96 6.59
CA GLY A 67 -3.82 2.54 7.74
C GLY A 67 -3.09 3.85 7.41
N GLY A 68 -3.66 4.67 6.52
CA GLY A 68 -3.02 5.90 6.06
C GLY A 68 -2.05 5.72 4.89
N LEU A 69 -1.86 4.49 4.39
CA LEU A 69 -0.92 4.21 3.30
C LEU A 69 -1.64 3.72 2.04
N ILE A 70 -1.12 4.08 0.88
CA ILE A 70 -1.60 3.61 -0.41
C ILE A 70 -0.45 3.01 -1.20
N GLU A 71 -0.76 1.99 -2.01
CA GLU A 71 0.16 1.44 -3.01
C GLU A 71 0.07 2.31 -4.27
N TYR A 72 1.19 2.92 -4.67
CA TYR A 72 1.26 3.75 -5.89
C TYR A 72 1.52 2.94 -7.16
N GLY A 73 1.99 1.70 -7.01
CA GLY A 73 2.31 0.80 -8.10
C GLY A 73 3.38 -0.20 -7.71
N SER A 74 3.88 -0.94 -8.69
CA SER A 74 4.99 -1.88 -8.54
C SER A 74 6.10 -1.53 -9.53
N ALA A 75 7.33 -1.96 -9.26
CA ALA A 75 8.52 -1.68 -10.08
C ALA A 75 8.46 -2.18 -11.55
N VAL A 76 7.36 -2.76 -12.01
CA VAL A 76 7.25 -3.48 -13.28
C VAL A 76 6.11 -2.95 -14.16
N SER A 77 5.87 -1.62 -14.23
CA SER A 77 4.77 -1.06 -15.05
C SER A 77 5.17 -0.07 -16.14
N ASP A 78 6.48 0.13 -16.41
CA ASP A 78 6.95 1.12 -17.41
C ASP A 78 7.63 0.52 -18.66
N GLN A 79 7.15 -0.61 -19.21
CA GLN A 79 7.72 -1.18 -20.46
C GLN A 79 6.72 -1.70 -21.52
N ASP A 80 5.53 -1.11 -21.63
CA ASP A 80 4.66 -1.36 -22.80
C ASP A 80 4.10 -0.07 -23.37
N GLY A 81 4.76 0.50 -24.40
CA GLY A 81 4.18 1.66 -25.07
C GLY A 81 4.99 2.45 -26.11
N PHE A 82 5.85 1.85 -26.93
CA PHE A 82 6.17 2.47 -28.23
C PHE A 82 6.35 1.39 -29.31
N GLY A 83 5.29 1.16 -30.07
CA GLY A 83 5.27 0.15 -31.12
C GLY A 83 3.94 0.16 -31.87
N ARG A 84 3.70 1.21 -32.64
CA ARG A 84 2.96 1.21 -33.91
C ARG A 84 3.25 2.49 -34.67
#